data_AF-A0A9X7J5C8-F1
#
_entry.id   AF-A0A9X7J5C8-F1
#
_cell.length_a   1.000
_cell.length_b   1.000
_cell.length_c   1.000
_cell.angle_alpha   90.00
_cell.angle_beta   90.00
_cell.angle_gamma   90.00
#
_symmetry.space_group_name_H-M   'P 1'
#
loop_
_entity.id
_entity.type
_entity.pdbx_description
1 polymer ?
#
loop_
_entity_poly.entity_id
_entity_poly.type
_entity_poly.pdbx_seq_one_letter_code
_entity_poly.pdbx_strand_id
1 'polypeptide(L)'
;MAKEALAGFLYGMEEDGESIPVPSDPGKMEIPPGTFVALVEAWTDMVRDEIEKKAIKKKAIKKTLTIPKWLNEIAEREKVNLSHLLQTNLKQYLGIPDYNHRQIKKQP
;
A
#
# COMPACT_ATOMS: atom_id res chain seq x y z
N MET A 1 -10.37 3.00 -13.67
CA MET A 1 -11.29 1.84 -13.60
C MET A 1 -10.76 0.62 -14.35
N ALA A 2 -10.80 0.52 -15.69
CA ALA A 2 -10.37 -0.71 -16.40
C ALA A 2 -8.89 -1.07 -16.17
N LYS A 3 -7.98 -0.09 -16.26
CA LYS A 3 -6.54 -0.27 -15.97
C LYS A 3 -6.26 -0.74 -14.54
N GLU A 4 -6.92 -0.14 -13.55
CA GLU A 4 -6.76 -0.50 -12.14
C GLU A 4 -7.33 -1.89 -11.84
N ALA A 5 -8.48 -2.23 -12.43
CA ALA A 5 -9.09 -3.55 -12.30
C ALA A 5 -8.19 -4.64 -12.90
N LEU A 6 -7.65 -4.41 -14.10
CA LEU A 6 -6.72 -5.33 -14.74
C LEU A 6 -5.44 -5.49 -13.91
N ALA A 7 -4.84 -4.38 -13.46
CA ALA A 7 -3.60 -4.43 -12.68
C ALA A 7 -3.79 -5.14 -11.31
N GLY A 8 -4.92 -4.92 -10.64
CA GLY A 8 -5.26 -5.62 -9.40
C GLY A 8 -5.52 -7.11 -9.61
N PHE A 9 -6.19 -7.49 -10.70
CA PHE A 9 -6.42 -8.89 -11.05
C PHE A 9 -5.11 -9.63 -11.35
N LEU A 10 -4.23 -9.02 -12.15
CA LEU A 10 -2.90 -9.58 -12.46
C LEU A 10 -2.05 -9.75 -11.20
N TYR A 11 -2.08 -8.78 -10.27
CA TYR A 11 -1.39 -8.91 -8.98
C TYR A 11 -1.94 -10.09 -8.15
N GLY A 12 -3.26 -10.29 -8.13
CA GLY A 12 -3.86 -11.45 -7.45
C GLY A 12 -3.38 -12.78 -8.04
N MET A 13 -3.35 -12.90 -9.36
CA MET A 13 -2.83 -14.10 -10.04
C MET A 13 -1.36 -14.38 -9.68
N GLU A 14 -0.52 -13.34 -9.58
CA GLU A 14 0.87 -13.49 -9.16
C GLU A 14 0.99 -14.03 -7.72
N GLU A 15 0.19 -13.51 -6.79
CA GLU A 15 0.18 -13.94 -5.38
C GLU A 15 -0.32 -15.39 -5.22
N ASP A 16 -1.29 -15.78 -6.04
CA ASP A 16 -1.84 -17.14 -6.07
C ASP A 16 -0.94 -18.13 -6.83
N GLY A 17 0.16 -17.66 -7.43
CA GLY A 17 1.13 -18.47 -8.19
C GLY A 17 0.60 -18.92 -9.56
N GLU A 18 -0.43 -18.28 -10.08
CA GLU A 18 -1.02 -18.56 -11.38
C GLU A 18 -0.23 -17.88 -12.52
N SER A 19 -0.15 -18.54 -13.68
CA SER A 19 0.50 -17.96 -14.85
C SER A 19 -0.37 -16.90 -15.51
N ILE A 20 0.19 -15.71 -15.76
CA ILE A 20 -0.48 -14.65 -16.52
C ILE A 20 -0.64 -15.08 -18.00
N PRO A 21 -1.87 -15.08 -18.54
CA PRO A 21 -2.10 -15.46 -19.93
C PRO A 21 -1.55 -14.44 -20.92
N VAL A 22 -1.20 -14.89 -22.12
CA VAL A 22 -0.75 -14.02 -23.21
C VAL A 22 -1.91 -13.15 -23.70
N PRO A 23 -1.70 -11.83 -23.93
CA PRO A 23 -2.75 -10.96 -24.48
C PRO A 23 -3.25 -11.44 -25.84
N SER A 24 -4.56 -11.38 -26.03
CA SER A 24 -5.20 -11.69 -27.32
C SER A 24 -4.89 -10.63 -28.37
N ASP A 25 -4.80 -11.06 -29.65
CA ASP A 25 -4.63 -10.17 -30.80
C ASP A 25 -5.95 -9.40 -31.08
N PRO A 26 -5.96 -8.06 -30.97
CA PRO A 26 -7.15 -7.26 -31.22
C PRO A 26 -7.70 -7.40 -32.64
N GLY A 27 -6.83 -7.67 -33.62
CA GLY A 27 -7.21 -7.77 -35.03
C GLY A 27 -7.88 -9.09 -35.41
N LYS A 28 -7.84 -10.09 -34.53
CA LYS A 28 -8.44 -11.42 -34.76
C LYS A 28 -9.68 -11.67 -33.91
N MET A 29 -10.17 -10.66 -33.20
CA MET A 29 -11.30 -10.78 -32.30
C MET A 29 -12.62 -10.54 -33.05
N GLU A 30 -13.53 -11.50 -32.99
CA GLU A 30 -14.90 -11.31 -33.45
C GLU A 30 -15.67 -10.47 -32.43
N ILE A 31 -16.16 -9.31 -32.86
CA ILE A 31 -16.90 -8.37 -31.99
C ILE A 31 -18.35 -8.21 -32.45
N PRO A 32 -19.33 -8.15 -31.52
CA PRO A 32 -20.72 -7.92 -31.86
C PRO A 32 -20.95 -6.54 -32.52
N PRO A 33 -21.99 -6.39 -33.36
CA PRO A 33 -22.35 -5.11 -33.95
C PRO A 33 -22.59 -4.05 -32.86
N GLY A 34 -22.01 -2.86 -33.05
CA GLY A 34 -22.15 -1.73 -32.11
C GLY A 34 -21.16 -1.73 -30.94
N THR A 35 -20.17 -2.63 -30.94
CA THR A 35 -19.08 -2.66 -29.95
C THR A 35 -17.75 -2.21 -30.55
N PHE A 36 -16.77 -1.91 -29.70
CA PHE A 36 -15.41 -1.55 -30.11
C PHE A 36 -14.38 -2.16 -29.16
N VAL A 37 -13.17 -2.35 -29.65
CA VAL A 37 -12.04 -2.85 -28.88
C VAL A 37 -11.22 -1.68 -28.34
N ALA A 38 -10.85 -1.73 -27.06
CA ALA A 38 -9.94 -0.79 -26.44
C ALA A 38 -8.76 -1.56 -25.83
N LEU A 39 -7.54 -1.10 -26.12
CA LEU A 39 -6.35 -1.60 -25.47
C LEU A 39 -6.23 -1.01 -24.07
N VAL A 40 -5.95 -1.86 -23.10
CA VAL A 40 -5.73 -1.46 -21.70
C VAL A 40 -4.34 -1.92 -21.31
N GLU A 41 -3.48 -0.96 -20.97
CA GLU A 41 -2.19 -1.24 -20.36
C GLU A 41 -2.33 -1.38 -18.84
N ALA A 42 -1.64 -2.36 -18.26
CA ALA A 42 -1.50 -2.52 -16.81
C ALA A 42 -0.02 -2.69 -16.47
N TRP A 43 0.45 -1.90 -15.51
CA TRP A 43 1.82 -1.99 -15.02
C TRP A 43 1.79 -2.60 -13.62
N THR A 44 2.14 -3.88 -13.51
CA THR A 44 2.08 -4.65 -12.26
C THR A 44 3.15 -4.22 -11.26
N ASP A 45 4.32 -3.76 -11.71
CA ASP A 45 5.39 -3.30 -10.80
C ASP A 45 4.95 -2.14 -9.91
N MET A 46 4.19 -1.17 -10.45
CA MET A 46 3.66 -0.06 -9.66
C MET A 46 2.67 -0.54 -8.60
N VAL A 47 1.83 -1.52 -8.95
CA VAL A 47 0.85 -2.10 -8.02
C VAL A 47 1.55 -2.91 -6.94
N ARG A 48 2.55 -3.71 -7.30
CA ARG A 48 3.41 -4.45 -6.37
C ARG A 48 4.10 -3.50 -5.40
N ASP A 49 4.75 -2.46 -5.91
CA ASP A 49 5.38 -1.43 -5.10
C ASP A 49 4.38 -0.73 -4.17
N GLU A 50 3.21 -0.37 -4.66
CA GLU A 50 2.20 0.30 -3.83
C GLU A 50 1.62 -0.62 -2.76
N ILE A 51 1.26 -1.86 -3.11
CA ILE A 51 0.64 -2.81 -2.20
C ILE A 51 1.68 -3.31 -1.20
N GLU A 52 2.87 -3.73 -1.63
CA GLU A 52 3.94 -4.15 -0.73
C GLU A 52 4.41 -2.99 0.15
N LYS A 53 4.68 -1.80 -0.39
CA LYS A 53 5.09 -0.66 0.46
C LYS A 53 3.97 -0.27 1.42
N LYS A 54 2.69 -0.34 1.02
CA LYS A 54 1.57 -0.08 1.94
C LYS A 54 1.42 -1.21 2.97
N ALA A 55 1.54 -2.48 2.60
CA ALA A 55 1.39 -3.63 3.48
C ALA A 55 2.54 -3.74 4.47
N ILE A 56 3.80 -3.59 4.01
CA ILE A 56 5.01 -3.58 4.84
C ILE A 56 5.00 -2.38 5.79
N LYS A 57 4.63 -1.18 5.32
CA LYS A 57 4.56 0.01 6.20
C LYS A 57 3.39 -0.01 7.17
N LYS A 58 2.28 -0.71 6.88
CA LYS A 58 1.10 -0.77 7.75
C LYS A 58 1.11 -1.94 8.73
N LYS A 59 1.91 -2.98 8.50
CA LYS A 59 1.99 -4.12 9.43
C LYS A 59 2.72 -3.71 10.70
N ALA A 60 1.95 -3.38 11.74
CA ALA A 60 2.49 -3.11 13.07
C ALA A 60 2.97 -4.42 13.72
N ILE A 61 4.23 -4.44 14.19
CA ILE A 61 4.81 -5.57 14.92
C ILE A 61 4.81 -5.23 16.41
N LYS A 62 4.20 -6.07 17.25
CA LYS A 62 4.24 -5.90 18.72
C LYS A 62 5.69 -5.96 19.21
N LYS A 63 6.06 -4.99 20.05
CA LYS A 63 7.34 -4.97 20.75
C LYS A 63 7.11 -4.87 22.25
N THR A 64 7.85 -5.67 23.01
CA THR A 64 7.91 -5.62 24.47
C THR A 64 9.15 -4.83 24.86
N LEU A 65 8.99 -3.82 25.71
CA LEU A 65 10.06 -2.91 26.13
C LEU A 65 10.06 -2.73 27.65
N THR A 66 11.21 -2.37 28.21
CA THR A 66 11.39 -2.12 29.64
C THR A 66 11.60 -0.62 29.88
N ILE A 67 10.79 -0.03 30.76
CA ILE A 67 10.91 1.38 31.18
C ILE A 67 10.82 1.49 32.71
N PRO A 68 11.38 2.56 33.31
CA PRO A 68 11.23 2.80 34.73
C PRO A 68 9.75 2.88 35.17
N LYS A 69 9.43 2.31 36.34
CA LYS A 69 8.05 2.26 36.87
C LYS A 69 7.40 3.64 36.94
N TRP A 70 8.11 4.63 37.48
CA TRP A 70 7.60 5.99 37.62
C TRP A 70 7.21 6.61 36.27
N LEU A 71 7.91 6.26 35.19
CA LEU A 71 7.65 6.79 33.85
C LEU A 71 6.41 6.13 33.24
N ASN A 72 6.23 4.82 33.44
CA ASN A 72 5.02 4.11 33.01
C ASN A 72 3.77 4.67 33.71
N GLU A 73 3.85 4.90 35.02
CA GLU A 73 2.72 5.44 35.80
C GLU A 73 2.29 6.83 35.32
N ILE A 74 3.25 7.71 34.99
CA ILE A 74 2.95 9.02 34.42
C ILE A 74 2.36 8.87 33.02
N ALA A 75 2.94 8.03 32.17
CA ALA A 75 2.44 7.79 30.82
C ALA A 75 1.00 7.24 30.80
N GLU A 76 0.66 6.33 31.72
CA GLU A 76 -0.69 5.79 31.85
C GLU A 76 -1.69 6.84 32.37
N ARG A 77 -1.30 7.64 33.37
CA ARG A 77 -2.12 8.74 33.89
C ARG A 77 -2.47 9.76 32.82
N GLU A 78 -1.49 10.12 32.00
CA GLU A 78 -1.63 11.06 30.89
C GLU A 78 -2.19 10.40 29.61
N LYS A 79 -2.52 9.10 29.65
CA LYS A 79 -3.05 8.32 28.50
C LYS A 79 -2.19 8.40 27.25
N VAL A 80 -0.87 8.36 27.43
CA VAL A 80 0.11 8.43 26.33
C VAL A 80 0.03 7.18 25.46
N ASN A 81 -0.05 7.36 24.15
CA ASN A 81 0.09 6.26 23.19
C ASN A 81 1.56 5.90 23.00
N LEU A 82 2.06 4.99 23.85
CA LEU A 82 3.46 4.54 23.82
C LEU A 82 3.89 3.96 22.47
N SER A 83 3.00 3.25 21.77
CA SER A 83 3.30 2.69 20.45
C SER A 83 3.56 3.78 19.42
N HIS A 84 2.70 4.81 19.39
CA HIS A 84 2.86 5.94 18.49
C HIS A 84 4.11 6.76 18.85
N LEU A 85 4.30 7.04 20.14
CA LEU A 85 5.47 7.77 20.62
C LEU A 85 6.78 7.07 20.24
N LEU A 86 6.85 5.76 20.42
CA LEU A 86 8.02 4.96 20.02
C LEU A 86 8.27 5.03 18.52
N GLN A 87 7.22 4.87 17.69
CA GLN A 87 7.35 4.95 16.24
C GLN A 87 7.85 6.31 15.76
N THR A 88 7.29 7.40 16.30
CA THR A 88 7.69 8.77 15.95
C THR A 88 9.14 9.04 16.32
N ASN A 89 9.54 8.71 17.56
CA ASN A 89 10.91 8.93 18.02
C ASN A 89 11.92 8.05 17.26
N LEU A 90 11.58 6.79 16.96
CA LEU A 90 12.45 5.92 16.16
C LEU A 90 12.65 6.46 14.74
N LYS A 91 11.60 6.96 14.09
CA LYS A 91 11.72 7.58 12.76
C LYS A 91 12.62 8.81 12.81
N GLN A 92 12.41 9.69 13.78
CA GLN A 92 13.24 10.88 13.97
C GLN A 92 14.70 10.52 14.22
N TYR A 93 14.96 9.57 15.12
CA TYR A 93 16.31 9.09 15.43
C TYR A 93 17.02 8.49 14.21
N LEU A 94 16.28 7.76 13.36
CA LEU A 94 16.81 7.13 12.14
C LEU A 94 16.79 8.06 10.91
N GLY A 95 16.35 9.32 11.03
CA GLY A 95 16.23 10.24 9.91
C GLY A 95 15.18 9.86 8.86
N ILE A 96 14.18 9.06 9.24
CA ILE A 96 13.09 8.62 8.35
C ILE A 96 12.01 9.71 8.32
N PRO A 97 11.67 10.28 7.14
CA PRO A 97 10.67 11.32 7.04
C PRO A 97 9.27 10.78 7.36
N ASP A 98 8.49 11.54 8.14
CA ASP A 98 7.08 11.25 8.33
C ASP A 98 6.30 11.63 7.06
N TYR A 99 5.82 10.62 6.34
CA TYR A 99 4.89 10.79 5.23
C TYR A 99 3.51 11.15 5.79
N ASN A 100 3.33 12.39 6.22
CA ASN A 100 2.02 12.92 6.57
C ASN A 100 1.17 13.03 5.28
N HIS A 101 0.17 12.16 5.12
CA HIS A 101 -0.83 12.21 4.04
C HIS A 101 -1.74 13.45 4.04
N ARG A 102 -1.40 14.51 4.79
CA ARG A 102 -2.21 15.75 4.93
C ARG A 102 -1.73 16.93 4.09
N GLN A 103 -0.95 16.71 3.04
CA GLN A 103 -0.64 17.75 2.06
C GLN A 103 -0.82 17.27 0.62
N ILE A 104 -2.02 16.79 0.28
CA ILE A 104 -2.52 17.04 -1.09
C ILE A 104 -3.21 18.39 -1.01
N LYS A 105 -2.41 19.45 -1.21
CA LYS A 105 -2.96 20.79 -1.47
C LYS A 105 -3.90 20.60 -2.67
N LYS A 106 -5.19 20.87 -2.49
CA LYS A 106 -6.07 21.20 -3.61
C LYS A 106 -5.41 22.40 -4.29
N GLN A 107 -4.74 22.15 -5.41
CA GLN A 107 -4.40 23.22 -6.34
C GLN A 107 -5.69 23.63 -7.08
N PRO A 108 -5.81 24.93 -7.41
CA PRO A 108 -7.04 25.55 -7.90
C PRO A 108 -7.53 24.96 -9.22
#